data_AF-A0ABD2FYG5-F1
#
_entry.id   AF-A0ABD2FYG5-F1
#
_cell.length_a   1.000
_cell.length_b   1.000
_cell.length_c   1.000
_cell.angle_alpha   90.00
_cell.angle_beta   90.00
_cell.angle_gamma   90.00
#
_symmetry.space_group_name_H-M   'P 1'
#
loop_
_entity.id
_entity.type
_entity.pdbx_description
1 polymer ?
#
loop_
_entity_poly.entity_id
_entity_poly.type
_entity_poly.pdbx_seq_one_letter_code
_entity_poly.pdbx_strand_id
1 'polypeptide(L)'
;MQEDSRSDATKHVLKILVVHGANGEDPVDAALLLEGKEMMPGCGSTAKACTLLMGLIYALNLAYPPTLRYTFEVFQKLFLGLDGIKLTPKVQVLKLNLLS
;
A
#
# COMPACT_ATOMS: atom_id res chain seq x y z
N MET A 1 27.77 -21.04 -16.15
CA MET A 1 26.36 -20.88 -15.75
C MET A 1 26.36 -20.27 -14.35
N GLN A 2 26.18 -18.96 -14.27
CA GLN A 2 26.08 -18.08 -13.07
C GLN A 2 25.99 -16.67 -13.72
N GLU A 3 25.06 -15.75 -13.44
CA GLU A 3 24.33 -15.43 -12.22
C GLU A 3 22.89 -15.03 -12.56
N ASP A 4 21.98 -15.65 -11.81
CA ASP A 4 20.52 -15.54 -11.89
C ASP A 4 19.96 -14.32 -11.13
N SER A 5 20.70 -13.20 -11.05
CA SER A 5 20.35 -12.13 -10.09
C SER A 5 20.04 -10.78 -10.73
N ARG A 6 20.00 -10.68 -12.07
CA ARG A 6 19.79 -9.39 -12.76
C ARG A 6 18.33 -9.00 -12.97
N SER A 7 17.34 -9.82 -12.59
CA SER A 7 15.93 -9.59 -12.97
C SER A 7 14.99 -9.11 -11.84
N ASP A 8 15.49 -8.75 -10.66
CA ASP A 8 14.60 -8.40 -9.54
C ASP A 8 14.52 -6.89 -9.22
N ALA A 9 15.51 -6.10 -9.62
CA ALA A 9 15.56 -4.68 -9.24
C ALA A 9 14.70 -3.75 -10.12
N THR A 10 14.32 -4.16 -11.33
CA THR A 10 13.55 -3.34 -12.29
C THR A 10 12.03 -3.43 -12.14
N LYS A 11 11.50 -4.24 -11.19
CA LYS A 11 10.06 -4.58 -11.18
C LYS A 11 9.19 -3.75 -10.23
N HIS A 12 9.76 -2.94 -9.35
CA HIS A 12 8.97 -2.20 -8.36
C HIS A 12 9.38 -0.73 -8.28
N VAL A 13 8.60 0.12 -8.95
CA VAL A 13 8.71 1.59 -8.96
C VAL A 13 8.36 2.17 -7.58
N LEU A 14 7.51 1.51 -6.80
CA LEU A 14 7.01 1.99 -5.50
C LEU A 14 7.21 0.93 -4.41
N LYS A 15 7.80 1.29 -3.27
CA LYS A 15 8.11 0.37 -2.16
C LYS A 15 7.79 1.01 -0.80
N ILE A 16 7.43 0.17 0.17
CA ILE A 16 7.34 0.53 1.59
C ILE A 16 8.60 -0.01 2.27
N LEU A 17 9.40 0.87 2.86
CA LEU A 17 10.48 0.50 3.76
C LEU A 17 9.93 0.44 5.18
N VAL A 18 10.23 -0.62 5.91
CA VAL A 18 9.86 -0.78 7.32
C VAL A 18 11.13 -0.73 8.15
N VAL A 19 11.22 0.26 9.03
CA VAL A 19 12.38 0.51 9.88
C VAL A 19 12.14 -0.18 11.23
N HIS A 20 13.02 -1.10 11.57
CA HIS A 20 12.99 -1.81 12.85
C HIS A 20 14.02 -1.19 13.81
N GLY A 21 13.72 -1.22 15.10
CA GLY A 21 14.62 -0.73 16.13
C GLY A 21 15.91 -1.55 16.21
N ALA A 22 16.96 -0.98 16.82
CA ALA A 22 18.29 -1.60 16.92
C ALA A 22 18.31 -3.00 17.58
N ASN A 23 17.24 -3.35 18.29
CA ASN A 23 17.09 -4.62 18.98
C ASN A 23 16.30 -5.67 18.17
N GLY A 24 15.88 -5.35 16.94
CA GLY A 24 15.03 -6.23 16.12
C GLY A 24 13.57 -6.33 16.62
N GLU A 25 13.15 -5.42 17.50
CA GLU A 25 11.78 -5.30 18.00
C GLU A 25 10.82 -4.69 16.95
N ASP A 26 9.55 -4.55 17.35
CA ASP A 26 8.43 -4.01 16.56
C ASP A 26 8.82 -2.85 15.64
N PRO A 27 8.25 -2.79 14.42
CA PRO A 27 8.56 -1.76 13.46
C PRO A 27 8.31 -0.37 14.05
N VAL A 28 9.38 0.42 14.14
CA VAL A 28 9.39 1.74 14.79
C VAL A 28 8.94 2.82 13.81
N ASP A 29 9.18 2.61 12.51
CA ASP A 29 8.81 3.55 11.48
C ASP A 29 8.60 2.87 10.12
N ALA A 30 7.97 3.57 9.19
CA ALA A 30 7.87 3.16 7.79
C ALA A 30 8.09 4.36 6.87
N ALA A 31 8.62 4.11 5.68
CA ALA A 31 8.85 5.13 4.67
C ALA A 31 8.39 4.65 3.29
N LEU A 32 8.08 5.61 2.41
CA LEU A 32 7.76 5.33 1.01
C LEU A 32 8.93 5.66 0.11
N LEU A 33 9.31 4.70 -0.73
CA LEU A 33 10.34 4.86 -1.75
C LEU A 33 9.72 4.81 -3.14
N LEU A 34 10.09 5.77 -3.98
CA LEU A 34 9.79 5.84 -5.40
C LEU A 34 11.10 5.74 -6.17
N GLU A 35 11.26 4.71 -6.99
CA GLU A 35 12.48 4.43 -7.77
C GLU A 35 13.76 4.41 -6.90
N GLY A 36 13.64 3.96 -5.64
CA GLY A 36 14.74 3.93 -4.70
C GLY A 36 15.03 5.26 -3.99
N LYS A 37 14.31 6.34 -4.31
CA LYS A 37 14.35 7.60 -3.59
C LYS A 37 13.27 7.65 -2.52
N GLU A 38 13.66 7.98 -1.29
CA GLU A 38 12.72 8.23 -0.21
C GLU A 38 11.87 9.46 -0.52
N MET A 39 10.56 9.26 -0.66
CA MET A 39 9.59 10.32 -0.94
C MET A 39 8.95 10.84 0.34
N MET A 40 8.67 9.93 1.29
CA MET A 40 8.08 10.25 2.57
C MET A 40 8.78 9.48 3.69
N PRO A 41 9.81 10.08 4.33
CA PRO A 41 10.36 9.56 5.58
C PRO A 41 9.33 9.69 6.71
N GLY A 42 9.38 8.82 7.72
CA GLY A 42 8.64 9.08 8.95
C GLY A 42 7.13 8.87 8.89
N CYS A 43 6.63 7.87 8.15
CA CYS A 43 5.19 7.59 8.12
C CYS A 43 4.66 7.12 9.50
N GLY A 44 5.53 6.74 10.44
CA GLY A 44 5.23 6.38 11.81
C GLY A 44 4.51 5.04 11.98
N SER A 45 3.94 4.49 10.91
CA SER A 45 3.42 3.12 10.88
C SER A 45 3.32 2.60 9.44
N THR A 46 3.43 1.28 9.32
CA THR A 46 3.24 0.58 8.04
C THR A 46 1.84 0.85 7.46
N ALA A 47 0.81 0.97 8.29
CA ALA A 47 -0.56 1.25 7.85
C ALA A 47 -0.69 2.64 7.19
N LYS A 48 -0.02 3.66 7.75
CA LYS A 48 0.03 5.00 7.16
C LYS A 48 0.79 5.01 5.85
N ALA A 49 1.95 4.34 5.79
CA ALA A 49 2.70 4.18 4.54
C ALA A 49 1.86 3.47 3.46
N CYS A 50 1.15 2.38 3.81
CA CYS A 50 0.22 1.69 2.91
C CYS A 50 -0.89 2.60 2.39
N THR A 51 -1.51 3.40 3.28
CA THR A 51 -2.57 4.34 2.89
C THR A 51 -2.05 5.40 1.90
N LEU A 52 -0.88 5.97 2.17
CA LEU A 52 -0.23 6.95 1.30
C LEU A 52 0.15 6.35 -0.07
N LEU A 53 0.67 5.12 -0.07
CA LEU A 53 0.93 4.35 -1.29
C LEU A 53 -0.34 4.20 -2.13
N MET A 54 -1.45 3.83 -1.48
CA MET A 54 -2.77 3.67 -2.09
C MET A 54 -3.25 4.97 -2.74
N GLY A 55 -3.15 6.08 -1.98
CA GLY A 55 -3.53 7.41 -2.45
C GLY A 55 -2.68 7.87 -3.63
N LEU A 56 -1.38 7.56 -3.64
CA LEU A 56 -0.48 7.92 -4.73
C LEU A 56 -0.78 7.15 -6.02
N ILE A 57 -1.00 5.84 -5.93
CA ILE A 57 -1.40 5.01 -7.08
C ILE A 57 -2.71 5.54 -7.67
N TYR A 58 -3.66 5.94 -6.82
CA TYR A 58 -4.91 6.56 -7.26
C TYR A 58 -4.70 7.94 -7.91
N ALA A 59 -4.02 8.87 -7.23
CA ALA A 59 -3.82 10.24 -7.69
C ALA A 59 -3.05 10.32 -9.01
N LEU A 60 -2.11 9.39 -9.23
CA LEU A 60 -1.33 9.29 -10.46
C LEU A 60 -1.98 8.37 -11.51
N ASN A 61 -3.17 7.82 -11.24
CA ASN A 61 -3.89 6.89 -12.12
C ASN A 61 -3.01 5.72 -12.61
N LEU A 62 -2.17 5.20 -11.73
CA LEU A 62 -1.29 4.07 -12.02
C LEU A 62 -2.09 2.77 -12.06
N ALA A 63 -1.65 1.83 -12.89
CA ALA A 63 -2.24 0.50 -12.91
C ALA A 63 -2.01 -0.19 -11.55
N TYR A 64 -3.10 -0.60 -10.90
CA TYR A 64 -3.02 -1.31 -9.64
C TYR A 64 -2.36 -2.68 -9.82
N PRO A 65 -1.41 -3.06 -8.94
CA PRO A 65 -0.83 -4.39 -8.93
C PRO A 65 -1.92 -5.47 -8.87
N PRO A 66 -1.94 -6.46 -9.77
CA PRO A 66 -3.01 -7.46 -9.85
C PRO A 66 -3.10 -8.33 -8.59
N THR A 67 -1.99 -8.53 -7.89
CA THR A 67 -1.91 -9.25 -6.61
C THR A 67 -2.65 -8.56 -5.46
N LEU A 68 -2.84 -7.24 -5.55
CA LEU A 68 -3.45 -6.41 -4.51
C LEU A 68 -4.80 -5.84 -4.94
N ARG A 69 -5.29 -6.21 -6.13
CA ARG A 69 -6.53 -5.68 -6.73
C ARG A 69 -7.72 -5.66 -5.77
N TYR A 70 -7.90 -6.72 -4.99
CA TYR A 70 -9.03 -6.80 -4.04
C TYR A 70 -8.87 -5.86 -2.85
N THR A 71 -7.65 -5.71 -2.32
CA THR A 71 -7.35 -4.75 -1.25
C THR A 71 -7.58 -3.33 -1.72
N PHE A 72 -7.11 -3.01 -2.93
CA PHE A 72 -7.33 -1.70 -3.55
C PHE A 72 -8.80 -1.43 -3.82
N GLU A 73 -9.55 -2.42 -4.33
CA GLU A 73 -10.98 -2.29 -4.59
C GLU A 73 -11.76 -1.97 -3.31
N VAL A 74 -11.47 -2.69 -2.20
CA VAL A 74 -12.08 -2.38 -0.91
C VAL A 74 -11.68 -1.00 -0.44
N PHE A 75 -10.41 -0.62 -0.57
CA PHE A 75 -9.93 0.68 -0.11
C PHE A 75 -10.56 1.84 -0.91
N GLN A 76 -10.62 1.70 -2.22
CA GLN A 76 -11.27 2.64 -3.14
C GLN A 76 -12.76 2.80 -2.84
N LYS A 77 -13.46 1.69 -2.60
CA LYS A 77 -14.88 1.70 -2.28
C LYS A 77 -15.18 2.20 -0.87
N LEU A 78 -14.33 1.87 0.11
CA LEU A 78 -14.54 2.19 1.52
C LEU A 78 -14.04 3.60 1.89
N PHE A 79 -12.88 4.01 1.40
CA PHE A 79 -12.22 5.27 1.78
C PHE A 79 -12.30 6.37 0.72
N LEU A 80 -12.33 6.04 -0.58
CA LEU A 80 -12.40 7.05 -1.66
C LEU A 80 -13.82 7.35 -2.14
N GLY A 81 -14.84 6.75 -1.52
CA GLY A 81 -16.24 7.06 -1.81
C GLY A 81 -16.69 6.70 -3.23
N LEU A 82 -16.02 5.75 -3.89
CA LEU A 82 -16.35 5.27 -5.24
C LEU A 82 -17.58 4.34 -5.22
N ASP A 83 -18.66 4.75 -4.54
CA ASP A 83 -19.95 4.04 -4.38
C ASP A 83 -20.71 3.80 -5.70
N GLY A 84 -20.14 4.17 -6.86
CA GLY A 84 -20.72 3.96 -8.18
C GLY A 84 -20.74 2.50 -8.67
N ILE A 85 -20.04 1.57 -7.99
CA ILE A 85 -20.03 0.14 -8.35
C ILE A 85 -20.52 -0.69 -7.17
N LYS A 86 -21.81 -1.07 -7.22
CA LYS A 86 -22.55 -1.99 -6.35
C LYS A 86 -21.65 -2.75 -5.34
N LEU A 87 -21.62 -2.25 -4.11
CA LEU A 87 -20.86 -2.86 -3.01
C LEU A 87 -21.32 -4.30 -2.77
N THR A 88 -20.37 -5.22 -2.58
CA THR A 88 -20.71 -6.58 -2.14
C THR A 88 -21.18 -6.56 -0.68
N PRO A 89 -22.12 -7.44 -0.28
CA PRO A 89 -22.72 -7.42 1.07
C PRO A 89 -21.69 -7.46 2.21
N LYS A 90 -20.58 -8.18 2.02
CA LYS A 90 -19.48 -8.27 2.99
C LYS A 90 -18.81 -6.93 3.30
N VAL A 91 -18.68 -6.05 2.31
CA VAL A 91 -18.05 -4.72 2.48
C VAL A 91 -19.02 -3.75 3.17
N GLN A 92 -20.32 -3.87 2.91
CA GLN A 92 -21.34 -3.09 3.62
C GLN A 92 -21.38 -3.45 5.11
N VAL A 93 -21.30 -4.74 5.44
CA VAL A 93 -21.20 -5.19 6.83
C VAL A 93 -19.93 -4.66 7.49
N LEU A 94 -18.79 -4.68 6.80
CA LEU A 94 -17.54 -4.14 7.34
C LEU A 94 -17.62 -2.62 7.60
N LYS A 95 -18.21 -1.86 6.66
CA LYS A 95 -18.45 -0.41 6.82
C LYS A 95 -19.31 -0.11 8.04
N LEU A 96 -20.38 -0.90 8.26
CA LEU A 96 -21.27 -0.74 9.41
C LEU A 96 -20.56 -1.04 10.74
N ASN A 97 -19.66 -2.02 10.77
CA ASN A 97 -18.91 -2.37 11.98
C ASN A 97 -17.78 -1.38 12.32
N LEU A 98 -17.26 -0.65 11.33
CA LEU A 98 -16.18 0.33 11.56
C LEU A 98 -16.70 1.75 11.83
N LEU A 99 -17.95 2.05 11.48
CA LEU A 99 -18.59 3.37 11.66
C LEU A 99 -19.66 3.37 12.76
N SER A 100 -19.83 2.25 13.47
CA SER A 100 -20.63 2.15 14.70
C SER A 100 -19.74 2.28 15.93
#